data_AF-A0AAW2Z140-F1
#
_entry.id   AF-A0AAW2Z140-F1
#
_cell.length_a   1.000
_cell.length_b   1.000
_cell.length_c   1.000
_cell.angle_alpha   90.00
_cell.angle_beta   90.00
_cell.angle_gamma   90.00
#
_symmetry.space_group_name_H-M   'P 1'
#
loop_
_entity.id
_entity.type
_entity.pdbx_description
1 polymer ?
#
loop_
_entity_poly.entity_id
_entity_poly.type
_entity_poly.pdbx_seq_one_letter_code
_entity_poly.pdbx_strand_id
1 'polypeptide(L)'
;MNTNIPVFTFTHHGHRFFVALNPEDLQAMGMNTSFQDILNQSFNHQPIKKTPSTSENVLKSLPTFTYTPAREKYIKECGSHNLDHSCCGVCLEEYETMEKDKLIQLPCQHIFHNQCARPWLSEHNTCPTCRFELSVDDADQESERIKRMTERFGRDGVSLMEVGCQAESIFERIQNAKDALDSEFSQFVDEEIKKLIESDINKCDASLMQFTLIIDGLQEFKEERLKASRRQQIKKIQYMTKYD
;
A
#
# COMPACT_ATOMS: atom_id res chain seq x y z
N MET A 1 -14.43 37.41 -22.03
CA MET A 1 -15.44 37.53 -20.96
C MET A 1 -15.17 36.39 -19.98
N ASN A 2 -14.40 36.64 -18.92
CA ASN A 2 -14.15 35.65 -17.87
C ASN A 2 -15.25 35.79 -16.82
N THR A 3 -16.23 34.89 -16.83
CA THR A 3 -17.20 34.79 -15.74
C THR A 3 -16.56 33.96 -14.62
N ASN A 4 -16.03 34.63 -13.60
CA ASN A 4 -15.54 33.97 -12.38
C ASN A 4 -16.75 33.47 -11.59
N ILE A 5 -17.07 32.17 -11.70
CA ILE A 5 -18.13 31.53 -10.94
C ILE A 5 -17.59 31.23 -9.53
N PRO A 6 -18.20 31.76 -8.46
CA PRO A 6 -17.75 31.49 -7.09
C PRO A 6 -17.98 30.02 -6.72
N VAL A 7 -16.96 29.41 -6.12
CA VAL A 7 -16.97 28.00 -5.68
C VAL A 7 -17.06 27.95 -4.16
N PHE A 8 -18.13 27.36 -3.64
CA PHE A 8 -18.36 27.20 -2.20
C PHE A 8 -17.86 25.84 -1.74
N THR A 9 -17.21 25.82 -0.58
CA THR A 9 -16.78 24.58 0.05
C THR A 9 -17.62 24.28 1.28
N PHE A 10 -18.19 23.09 1.35
CA PHE A 10 -18.75 22.58 2.60
C PHE A 10 -18.24 21.16 2.88
N THR A 11 -18.21 20.81 4.15
CA THR A 11 -17.74 19.50 4.61
C THR A 11 -18.94 18.67 5.03
N HIS A 12 -19.13 17.52 4.41
CA HIS A 12 -20.17 16.55 4.76
C HIS A 12 -19.54 15.17 4.89
N HIS A 13 -19.77 14.48 6.01
CA HIS A 13 -19.11 13.20 6.34
C HIS A 13 -17.58 13.19 6.15
N GLY A 14 -16.89 14.28 6.51
CA GLY A 14 -15.43 14.36 6.42
C GLY A 14 -14.87 14.55 4.99
N HIS A 15 -15.73 14.65 3.98
CA HIS A 15 -15.35 14.98 2.62
C HIS A 15 -15.68 16.44 2.32
N ARG A 16 -14.75 17.15 1.67
CA ARG A 16 -14.90 18.55 1.27
C ARG A 16 -15.48 18.58 -0.14
N PHE A 17 -16.69 19.10 -0.28
CA PHE A 17 -17.40 19.24 -1.56
C PHE A 17 -17.25 20.66 -2.08
N PHE A 18 -17.16 20.80 -3.40
CA PHE A 18 -17.06 22.07 -4.11
C PHE A 18 -18.31 22.24 -4.96
N VAL A 19 -19.06 23.32 -4.74
CA VAL A 19 -20.22 23.67 -5.56
C VAL A 19 -19.98 25.01 -6.19
N ALA A 20 -19.97 25.04 -7.53
CA ALA A 20 -19.95 26.28 -8.30
C ALA A 20 -21.40 26.76 -8.46
N LEU A 21 -21.73 27.91 -7.85
CA LEU A 21 -23.06 28.52 -7.99
C LEU A 21 -22.93 29.82 -8.75
N ASN A 22 -23.88 30.10 -9.64
CA ASN A 22 -23.85 31.35 -10.39
C ASN A 22 -24.14 32.53 -9.45
N PRO A 23 -23.58 33.72 -9.72
CA PRO A 23 -23.75 34.89 -8.87
C PRO A 23 -25.22 35.29 -8.62
N GLU A 24 -26.11 35.05 -9.58
CA GLU A 24 -27.55 35.33 -9.48
C GLU A 24 -28.24 34.43 -8.45
N ASP A 25 -27.85 33.16 -8.36
CA ASP A 25 -28.40 32.19 -7.41
C ASP A 25 -28.01 32.55 -5.97
N LEU A 26 -26.80 33.07 -5.77
CA LEU A 26 -26.30 33.55 -4.47
C LEU A 26 -27.04 34.77 -3.94
N GLN A 27 -27.35 35.70 -4.84
CA GLN A 27 -28.09 36.90 -4.48
C GLN A 27 -29.55 36.57 -4.14
N ALA A 28 -30.15 35.60 -4.83
CA ALA A 28 -31.48 35.08 -4.51
C ALA A 28 -31.55 34.36 -3.14
N MET A 29 -30.43 33.80 -2.67
CA MET A 29 -30.30 33.18 -1.34
C MET A 29 -29.93 34.17 -0.22
N GLY A 30 -29.83 35.48 -0.52
CA GLY A 30 -29.55 36.52 0.48
C GLY A 30 -28.11 36.53 1.01
N MET A 31 -27.18 35.86 0.34
CA MET A 31 -25.78 35.78 0.74
C MET A 31 -24.95 36.88 0.06
N ASN A 32 -24.71 37.99 0.78
CA ASN A 32 -23.81 39.06 0.34
C ASN A 32 -22.42 38.86 0.96
N THR A 33 -21.58 38.03 0.34
CA THR A 33 -20.15 37.94 0.72
C THR A 33 -19.30 38.32 -0.47
N SER A 34 -18.36 39.26 -0.27
CA SER A 34 -17.40 39.62 -1.31
C SER A 34 -16.52 38.42 -1.60
N PHE A 35 -16.14 38.20 -2.86
CA PHE A 35 -15.16 37.17 -3.22
C PHE A 35 -13.88 37.28 -2.38
N GLN A 36 -13.47 38.51 -2.05
CA GLN A 36 -12.34 38.79 -1.16
C GLN A 36 -12.58 38.31 0.28
N ASP A 37 -13.81 38.35 0.79
CA ASP A 37 -14.15 37.86 2.12
C ASP A 37 -14.16 36.32 2.16
N ILE A 38 -14.61 35.67 1.08
CA ILE A 38 -14.55 34.21 0.92
C ILE A 38 -13.10 33.74 0.86
N LEU A 39 -12.25 34.43 0.09
CA LEU A 39 -10.81 34.17 0.06
C LEU A 39 -10.19 34.36 1.45
N ASN A 40 -10.44 35.49 2.11
CA ASN A 40 -9.89 35.77 3.44
C ASN A 40 -10.36 34.77 4.51
N GLN A 41 -11.60 34.27 4.44
CA GLN A 41 -12.08 33.19 5.30
C GLN A 41 -11.45 31.83 4.95
N SER A 42 -11.11 31.60 3.69
CA SER A 42 -10.37 30.40 3.24
C SER A 42 -8.89 30.42 3.63
N PHE A 43 -8.29 31.61 3.80
CA PHE A 43 -6.89 31.77 4.23
C PHE A 43 -6.71 31.91 5.74
N ASN A 44 -7.79 32.11 6.51
CA ASN A 44 -7.80 32.08 7.98
C ASN A 44 -7.89 30.65 8.56
N HIS A 45 -7.65 29.62 7.74
CA HIS A 45 -7.47 28.27 8.27
C HIS A 45 -6.21 28.23 9.15
N GLN A 46 -6.34 27.54 10.30
CA GLN A 46 -5.20 27.15 11.13
C GLN A 46 -4.03 26.68 10.24
N PRO A 47 -2.76 26.93 10.64
CA PRO A 47 -1.60 26.56 9.81
C PRO A 47 -1.80 25.15 9.28
N ILE A 48 -1.77 24.99 7.95
CA ILE A 48 -1.96 23.70 7.29
C ILE A 48 -0.97 22.74 7.95
N LYS A 49 -1.48 21.83 8.80
CA LYS A 49 -0.67 20.74 9.33
C LYS A 49 -0.18 19.99 8.09
N LYS A 50 1.11 20.08 7.80
CA LYS A 50 1.71 19.34 6.68
C LYS A 50 1.30 17.88 6.84
N THR A 51 0.86 17.25 5.75
CA THR A 51 0.62 15.81 5.77
C THR A 51 1.91 15.14 6.19
N PRO A 52 1.87 14.22 7.16
CA PRO A 52 3.09 13.56 7.57
C PRO A 52 3.61 12.72 6.41
N SER A 53 4.92 12.72 6.20
CA SER A 53 5.60 11.83 5.26
C SER A 53 5.75 10.45 5.86
N THR A 54 5.88 9.43 5.02
CA THR A 54 6.23 8.08 5.51
C THR A 54 7.61 8.11 6.17
N SER A 55 7.78 7.31 7.23
CA SER A 55 9.08 7.06 7.85
C SER A 55 10.12 6.58 6.83
N GLU A 56 11.32 7.14 6.88
CA GLU A 56 12.42 6.77 5.99
C GLU A 56 12.83 5.29 6.15
N ASN A 57 12.76 4.77 7.38
CA ASN A 57 13.05 3.37 7.65
C ASN A 57 12.03 2.45 6.97
N VAL A 58 10.75 2.82 7.01
CA VAL A 58 9.69 2.06 6.36
C VAL A 58 9.85 2.10 4.85
N LEU A 59 10.14 3.28 4.26
CA LEU A 59 10.42 3.39 2.83
C LEU A 59 11.56 2.47 2.37
N LYS A 60 12.58 2.27 3.20
CA LYS A 60 13.71 1.37 2.89
C LYS A 60 13.36 -0.09 3.05
N SER A 61 12.49 -0.44 4.01
CA SER A 61 12.12 -1.82 4.30
C SER A 61 10.95 -2.35 3.46
N LEU A 62 10.28 -1.51 2.67
CA LEU A 62 9.17 -1.93 1.82
C LEU A 62 9.64 -2.97 0.78
N PRO A 63 8.92 -4.10 0.61
CA PRO A 63 9.24 -5.11 -0.38
C PRO A 63 9.37 -4.51 -1.77
N THR A 64 10.52 -4.71 -2.41
CA THR A 64 10.84 -4.21 -3.75
C THR A 64 11.28 -5.38 -4.61
N PHE A 65 10.66 -5.59 -5.76
CA PHE A 65 10.96 -6.72 -6.64
C PHE A 65 10.89 -6.30 -8.11
N THR A 66 11.54 -7.06 -8.99
CA THR A 66 11.40 -6.89 -10.44
C THR A 66 10.17 -7.63 -10.94
N TYR A 67 9.54 -7.09 -11.98
CA TYR A 67 8.43 -7.78 -12.63
C TYR A 67 8.98 -8.87 -13.57
N THR A 68 9.12 -10.10 -13.07
CA THR A 68 9.52 -11.25 -13.89
C THR A 68 8.29 -12.04 -14.35
N PRO A 69 8.39 -12.92 -15.36
CA PRO A 69 7.27 -13.81 -15.72
C PRO A 69 6.76 -14.66 -14.55
N ALA A 70 7.66 -15.08 -13.64
CA ALA A 70 7.29 -15.77 -12.41
C ALA A 70 6.48 -14.86 -11.46
N ARG A 71 6.88 -13.58 -11.32
CA ARG A 71 6.15 -12.59 -10.52
C ARG A 71 4.81 -12.20 -11.14
N GLU A 72 4.75 -12.05 -12.46
CA GLU A 72 3.50 -11.83 -13.18
C GLU A 72 2.50 -12.97 -12.90
N LYS A 73 2.96 -14.23 -13.01
CA LYS A 73 2.15 -15.40 -12.67
C LYS A 73 1.68 -15.37 -11.22
N TYR A 74 2.59 -15.10 -10.27
CA TYR A 74 2.26 -14.96 -8.85
C TYR A 74 1.19 -13.89 -8.59
N ILE A 75 1.33 -12.70 -9.19
CA ILE A 75 0.40 -11.58 -9.02
C ILE A 75 -0.97 -11.94 -9.62
N LYS A 76 -1.02 -12.62 -10.78
CA LYS A 76 -2.27 -13.06 -11.41
C LYS A 76 -2.99 -14.15 -10.61
N GLU A 77 -2.27 -15.13 -10.05
CA GLU A 77 -2.86 -16.25 -9.29
C GLU A 77 -3.27 -15.87 -7.86
N CYS A 78 -2.42 -15.10 -7.18
CA CYS A 78 -2.66 -14.69 -5.80
C CYS A 78 -3.49 -13.42 -5.70
N GLY A 79 -3.48 -12.58 -6.75
CA GLY A 79 -4.08 -11.25 -6.79
C GLY A 79 -3.17 -10.15 -6.23
N SER A 80 -3.38 -8.93 -6.71
CA SER A 80 -3.00 -7.66 -6.06
C SER A 80 -4.28 -6.90 -5.68
N HIS A 81 -4.26 -5.98 -4.71
CA HIS A 81 -5.43 -5.12 -4.45
C HIS A 81 -5.64 -4.06 -5.55
N ASN A 82 -4.75 -4.00 -6.55
CA ASN A 82 -4.95 -3.15 -7.73
C ASN A 82 -6.17 -3.60 -8.54
N LEU A 83 -6.95 -2.64 -9.05
CA LEU A 83 -8.12 -2.87 -9.91
C LEU A 83 -7.78 -3.63 -11.20
N ASP A 84 -6.59 -3.37 -11.73
CA ASP A 84 -5.95 -4.09 -12.81
C ASP A 84 -4.59 -4.57 -12.31
N HIS A 85 -4.44 -5.88 -12.20
CA HIS A 85 -3.29 -6.54 -11.57
C HIS A 85 -1.98 -6.35 -12.35
N SER A 86 -2.03 -5.73 -13.52
CA SER A 86 -0.90 -5.53 -14.43
C SER A 86 -0.49 -4.07 -14.62
N CYS A 87 -1.15 -3.10 -13.98
CA CYS A 87 -0.82 -1.68 -14.17
C CYS A 87 -0.55 -0.93 -12.87
N CYS A 88 0.23 0.15 -12.98
CA CYS A 88 0.53 1.06 -11.89
C CYS A 88 -0.58 2.10 -11.73
N GLY A 89 -1.23 2.15 -10.57
CA GLY A 89 -2.31 3.12 -10.29
C GLY A 89 -1.88 4.59 -10.19
N VAL A 90 -0.60 4.91 -10.41
CA VAL A 90 -0.06 6.29 -10.37
C VAL A 90 0.25 6.80 -11.79
N CYS A 91 1.08 6.11 -12.56
CA CYS A 91 1.36 6.50 -13.95
C CYS A 91 0.38 5.90 -14.97
N LEU A 92 -0.45 4.94 -14.56
CA LEU A 92 -1.43 4.22 -15.40
C LEU A 92 -0.79 3.38 -16.52
N GLU A 93 0.51 3.09 -16.43
CA GLU A 93 1.24 2.23 -17.35
C GLU A 93 1.26 0.77 -16.87
N GLU A 94 1.37 -0.16 -17.82
CA GLU A 94 1.54 -1.59 -17.54
C GLU A 94 2.93 -1.88 -16.96
N TYR A 95 3.03 -2.93 -16.15
CA TYR A 95 4.33 -3.43 -15.67
C TYR A 95 5.06 -4.16 -16.80
N GLU A 96 6.30 -3.76 -17.09
CA GLU A 96 7.10 -4.43 -18.10
C GLU A 96 7.97 -5.52 -17.49
N THR A 97 8.12 -6.66 -18.18
CA THR A 97 8.94 -7.79 -17.69
C THR A 97 10.46 -7.54 -17.76
N MET A 98 10.85 -6.29 -17.95
CA MET A 98 12.22 -5.83 -18.06
C MET A 98 12.83 -5.71 -16.66
N GLU A 99 14.09 -6.12 -16.49
CA GLU A 99 14.84 -6.00 -15.21
C GLU A 99 14.90 -4.58 -14.63
N LYS A 100 14.53 -3.57 -15.42
CA LYS A 100 14.55 -2.15 -15.05
C LYS A 100 13.33 -1.74 -14.22
N ASP A 101 12.20 -2.42 -14.37
CA ASP A 101 10.97 -2.08 -13.65
C ASP A 101 10.96 -2.69 -12.26
N LYS A 102 11.53 -1.92 -11.32
CA LYS A 102 11.40 -2.20 -9.90
C LYS A 102 10.01 -1.80 -9.43
N LEU A 103 9.27 -2.75 -8.91
CA LEU A 103 7.99 -2.57 -8.28
C LEU A 103 8.16 -2.53 -6.76
N ILE A 104 7.26 -1.83 -6.08
CA ILE A 104 7.18 -1.77 -4.63
C ILE A 104 5.78 -2.14 -4.21
N GLN A 105 5.67 -2.96 -3.17
CA GLN A 105 4.39 -3.35 -2.59
C GLN A 105 4.21 -2.71 -1.21
N LEU A 106 3.06 -2.07 -1.01
CA LEU A 106 2.71 -1.46 0.27
C LEU A 106 2.09 -2.49 1.22
N PRO A 107 2.02 -2.23 2.54
CA PRO A 107 1.41 -3.17 3.50
C PRO A 107 -0.08 -3.47 3.22
N CYS A 108 -0.76 -2.52 2.59
CA CYS A 108 -2.11 -2.70 2.06
C CYS A 108 -2.18 -3.48 0.73
N GLN A 109 -1.06 -4.12 0.33
CA GLN A 109 -0.89 -5.00 -0.84
C GLN A 109 -1.09 -4.36 -2.21
N HIS A 110 -1.18 -3.04 -2.29
CA HIS A 110 -1.13 -2.35 -3.57
C HIS A 110 0.30 -2.30 -4.08
N ILE A 111 0.46 -2.50 -5.38
CA ILE A 111 1.74 -2.54 -6.07
C ILE A 111 1.84 -1.30 -6.97
N PHE A 112 3.02 -0.69 -7.02
CA PHE A 112 3.33 0.45 -7.87
C PHE A 112 4.76 0.34 -8.38
N HIS A 113 5.11 1.09 -9.42
CA HIS A 113 6.53 1.32 -9.71
C HIS A 113 7.21 1.99 -8.52
N ASN A 114 8.43 1.57 -8.22
CA ASN A 114 9.25 2.14 -7.15
C ASN A 114 9.45 3.66 -7.36
N GLN A 115 9.69 4.08 -8.61
CA GLN A 115 9.81 5.48 -9.00
C GLN A 115 8.50 6.29 -8.88
N CYS A 116 7.33 5.64 -8.88
CA CYS A 116 6.05 6.32 -8.72
C CYS A 116 5.66 6.45 -7.24
N ALA A 117 5.83 5.37 -6.47
CA ALA A 117 5.40 5.35 -5.07
C ALA A 117 6.38 6.06 -4.12
N ARG A 118 7.71 6.00 -4.35
CA ARG A 118 8.67 6.65 -3.43
C ARG A 118 8.51 8.17 -3.35
N PRO A 119 8.41 8.92 -4.47
CA PRO A 119 8.17 10.37 -4.40
C PRO A 119 6.86 10.69 -3.67
N TRP A 120 5.79 9.97 -3.99
CA TRP A 120 4.50 10.12 -3.30
C TRP A 120 4.63 9.91 -1.79
N LEU A 121 5.30 8.82 -1.38
CA LEU A 121 5.43 8.47 0.03
C LEU A 121 6.42 9.34 0.81
N SER A 122 7.28 10.09 0.12
CA SER A 122 8.16 11.10 0.71
C SER A 122 7.41 12.38 1.10
N GLU A 123 6.26 12.65 0.47
CA GLU A 123 5.41 13.81 0.75
C GLU A 123 4.14 13.44 1.56
N HIS A 124 3.72 12.19 1.45
CA HIS A 124 2.51 11.66 2.07
C HIS A 124 2.76 10.32 2.74
N ASN A 125 2.03 10.01 3.81
CA ASN A 125 2.09 8.69 4.43
C ASN A 125 0.96 7.75 3.97
N THR A 126 0.30 8.01 2.84
CA THR A 126 -0.90 7.25 2.44
C THR A 126 -0.72 6.51 1.12
N CYS A 127 -1.31 5.30 1.03
CA CYS A 127 -1.43 4.59 -0.24
C CYS A 127 -2.29 5.38 -1.24
N PRO A 128 -1.81 5.64 -2.49
CA PRO A 128 -2.55 6.37 -3.51
C PRO A 128 -3.94 5.79 -3.83
N THR A 129 -4.07 4.46 -3.80
CA THR A 129 -5.31 3.78 -4.18
C THR A 129 -6.31 3.70 -3.03
N CYS A 130 -5.85 3.37 -1.82
CA CYS A 130 -6.73 2.89 -0.77
C CYS A 130 -6.69 3.71 0.53
N ARG A 131 -5.80 4.73 0.56
CA ARG A 131 -5.56 5.64 1.69
C ARG A 131 -5.21 4.93 2.99
N PHE A 132 -4.54 3.78 2.91
CA PHE A 132 -3.89 3.15 4.05
C PHE A 132 -2.75 4.06 4.53
N GLU A 133 -2.69 4.34 5.83
CA GLU A 133 -1.65 5.19 6.42
C GLU A 133 -0.44 4.35 6.88
N LEU A 134 0.71 4.57 6.22
CA LEU A 134 2.02 4.04 6.60
C LEU A 134 2.57 4.81 7.80
N SER A 135 3.44 4.14 8.57
CA SER A 135 4.05 4.70 9.77
C SER A 135 4.95 5.88 9.49
N VAL A 136 5.07 6.76 10.48
CA VAL A 136 5.77 8.05 10.40
C VAL A 136 6.78 8.15 11.55
N ASP A 137 7.79 9.01 11.42
CA ASP A 137 8.89 9.09 12.41
C ASP A 137 8.52 9.90 13.66
N ASP A 138 7.54 10.81 13.56
CA ASP A 138 7.07 11.61 14.69
C ASP A 138 6.15 10.80 15.61
N ALA A 139 6.49 10.70 16.89
CA ALA A 139 5.80 9.82 17.84
C ALA A 139 4.35 10.24 18.12
N ASP A 140 4.06 11.54 18.11
CA ASP A 140 2.71 12.06 18.34
C ASP A 140 1.83 11.75 17.12
N GLN A 141 2.34 12.03 15.91
CA GLN A 141 1.66 11.70 14.66
C GLN A 141 1.46 10.20 14.47
N GLU A 142 2.45 9.38 14.87
CA GLU A 142 2.38 7.93 14.80
C GLU A 142 1.33 7.37 15.75
N SER A 143 1.25 7.90 16.98
CA SER A 143 0.22 7.52 17.94
C SER A 143 -1.18 7.82 17.42
N GLU A 144 -1.37 9.00 16.81
CA GLU A 144 -2.64 9.36 16.17
C GLU A 144 -2.95 8.46 14.95
N ARG A 145 -1.94 8.13 14.14
CA ARG A 145 -2.07 7.22 12.99
C ARG A 145 -2.53 5.84 13.44
N ILE A 146 -1.88 5.25 14.45
CA ILE A 146 -2.24 3.94 15.00
C ILE A 146 -3.69 3.95 15.47
N LYS A 147 -4.13 5.01 16.14
CA LYS A 147 -5.52 5.18 16.57
C LYS A 147 -6.48 5.19 15.37
N ARG A 148 -6.26 6.04 14.37
CA ARG A 148 -7.12 6.12 13.16
C ARG A 148 -7.17 4.80 12.40
N MET A 149 -6.03 4.14 12.26
CA MET A 149 -5.91 2.86 11.56
C MET A 149 -6.63 1.73 12.29
N THR A 150 -6.51 1.68 13.62
CA THR A 150 -7.22 0.70 14.46
C THR A 150 -8.72 0.96 14.47
N GLU A 151 -9.16 2.22 14.48
CA GLU A 151 -10.58 2.58 14.38
C GLU A 151 -11.18 2.17 13.03
N ARG A 152 -10.41 2.33 11.94
CA ARG A 152 -10.88 2.04 10.59
C ARG A 152 -10.87 0.55 10.24
N PHE A 153 -9.83 -0.18 10.61
CA PHE A 153 -9.65 -1.57 10.18
C PHE A 153 -9.75 -2.60 11.31
N GLY A 154 -9.86 -2.13 12.57
CA GLY A 154 -9.72 -2.99 13.74
C GLY A 154 -8.27 -3.43 13.97
N ARG A 155 -7.99 -3.93 15.18
CA ARG A 155 -6.67 -4.47 15.53
C ARG A 155 -6.26 -5.61 14.60
N ASP A 156 -7.18 -6.53 14.35
CA ASP A 156 -6.95 -7.70 13.50
C ASP A 156 -6.71 -7.31 12.04
N GLY A 157 -7.31 -6.22 11.56
CA GLY A 157 -7.08 -5.72 10.21
C GLY A 157 -5.68 -5.13 10.03
N VAL A 158 -5.15 -4.46 11.06
CA VAL A 158 -3.76 -3.97 11.07
C VAL A 158 -2.77 -5.14 11.11
N SER A 159 -2.98 -6.10 12.02
CA SER A 159 -2.16 -7.32 12.14
C SER A 159 -2.11 -8.11 10.83
N LEU A 160 -3.27 -8.27 10.17
CA LEU A 160 -3.34 -8.90 8.85
C LEU A 160 -2.37 -8.20 7.86
N MET A 161 -2.40 -6.87 7.75
CA MET A 161 -1.55 -6.15 6.79
C MET A 161 -0.05 -6.28 7.09
N GLU A 162 0.33 -6.34 8.37
CA GLU A 162 1.72 -6.59 8.79
C GLU A 162 2.21 -7.97 8.36
N VAL A 163 1.39 -9.01 8.59
CA VAL A 163 1.68 -10.38 8.14
C VAL A 163 1.88 -10.42 6.63
N GLY A 164 1.03 -9.75 5.87
CA GLY A 164 1.15 -9.65 4.42
C GLY A 164 2.49 -9.07 3.96
N CYS A 165 2.97 -8.00 4.61
CA CYS A 165 4.26 -7.38 4.30
C CYS A 165 5.44 -8.30 4.63
N GLN A 166 5.39 -8.99 5.77
CA GLN A 166 6.46 -9.90 6.20
C GLN A 166 6.55 -11.14 5.32
N ALA A 167 5.41 -11.70 4.91
CA ALA A 167 5.36 -12.87 4.04
C ALA A 167 6.01 -12.60 2.67
N GLU A 168 5.91 -11.38 2.14
CA GLU A 168 6.52 -11.01 0.85
C GLU A 168 8.04 -10.84 0.92
N SER A 169 8.56 -10.37 2.05
CA SER A 169 10.02 -10.42 2.29
C SER A 169 10.53 -11.86 2.35
N ILE A 170 9.76 -12.78 2.93
CA ILE A 170 10.11 -14.20 2.98
C ILE A 170 10.06 -14.82 1.58
N PHE A 171 9.05 -14.49 0.76
CA PHE A 171 8.98 -14.96 -0.62
C PHE A 171 10.24 -14.61 -1.42
N GLU A 172 10.70 -13.37 -1.34
CA GLU A 172 11.89 -12.92 -2.07
C GLU A 172 13.14 -13.69 -1.63
N ARG A 173 13.26 -13.96 -0.31
CA ARG A 173 14.35 -14.78 0.22
C ARG A 173 14.30 -16.21 -0.31
N ILE A 174 13.13 -16.84 -0.34
CA ILE A 174 12.94 -18.19 -0.88
C ILE A 174 13.27 -18.21 -2.38
N GLN A 175 12.78 -17.25 -3.16
CA GLN A 175 13.03 -17.21 -4.61
C GLN A 175 14.52 -17.03 -4.91
N ASN A 176 15.20 -16.10 -4.23
CA ASN A 176 16.63 -15.91 -4.40
C ASN A 176 17.45 -17.15 -4.02
N ALA A 177 17.04 -17.86 -2.96
CA ALA A 177 17.64 -19.13 -2.56
C ALA A 177 17.44 -20.23 -3.62
N LYS A 178 16.23 -20.34 -4.18
CA LYS A 178 15.91 -21.29 -5.25
C LYS A 178 16.67 -20.98 -6.54
N ASP A 179 16.69 -19.72 -6.96
CA ASP A 179 17.43 -19.28 -8.15
C ASP A 179 18.94 -19.57 -8.01
N ALA A 180 19.50 -19.47 -6.79
CA ALA A 180 20.88 -19.86 -6.53
C ALA A 180 21.10 -21.38 -6.69
N LEU A 181 20.16 -22.21 -6.22
CA LEU A 181 20.19 -23.67 -6.36
C LEU A 181 19.96 -24.16 -7.78
N ASP A 182 19.14 -23.45 -8.56
CA ASP A 182 18.81 -23.81 -9.95
C ASP A 182 19.79 -23.20 -10.96
N SER A 183 20.70 -22.33 -10.52
CA SER A 183 21.70 -21.72 -11.39
C SER A 183 22.63 -22.75 -12.03
N GLU A 184 23.12 -22.48 -13.24
CA GLU A 184 24.10 -23.35 -13.93
C GLU A 184 25.39 -23.55 -13.12
N PHE A 185 25.66 -22.66 -12.16
CA PHE A 185 26.80 -22.74 -11.24
C PHE A 185 26.56 -23.66 -10.04
N SER A 186 25.33 -24.14 -9.83
CA SER A 186 24.94 -25.05 -8.73
C SER A 186 25.78 -26.32 -8.68
N GLN A 187 26.25 -26.82 -9.84
CA GLN A 187 27.14 -27.98 -9.94
C GLN A 187 28.52 -27.77 -9.28
N PHE A 188 28.91 -26.52 -9.02
CA PHE A 188 30.16 -26.14 -8.36
C PHE A 188 29.93 -25.67 -6.92
N VAL A 189 28.68 -25.62 -6.46
CA VAL A 189 28.33 -25.26 -5.09
C VAL A 189 28.61 -26.47 -4.20
N ASP A 190 29.39 -26.26 -3.14
CA ASP A 190 29.69 -27.29 -2.15
C ASP A 190 28.39 -27.88 -1.58
N GLU A 191 28.32 -29.20 -1.42
CA GLU A 191 27.19 -29.90 -0.79
C GLU A 191 26.87 -29.33 0.60
N GLU A 192 27.86 -28.79 1.30
CA GLU A 192 27.65 -28.10 2.57
C GLU A 192 26.88 -26.77 2.39
N ILE A 193 27.17 -26.01 1.34
CA ILE A 193 26.44 -24.77 1.00
C ILE A 193 25.01 -25.09 0.58
N LYS A 194 24.80 -26.15 -0.20
CA LYS A 194 23.46 -26.60 -0.59
C LYS A 194 22.59 -26.91 0.62
N LYS A 195 23.13 -27.64 1.60
CA LYS A 195 22.45 -27.93 2.87
C LYS A 195 22.11 -26.67 3.68
N LEU A 196 22.98 -25.65 3.63
CA LEU A 196 22.70 -24.36 4.29
C LEU A 196 21.52 -23.65 3.62
N ILE A 197 21.48 -23.62 2.28
CA ILE A 197 20.37 -23.00 1.54
C ILE A 197 19.05 -23.74 1.82
N GLU A 198 19.07 -25.08 1.76
CA GLU A 198 17.91 -25.91 2.10
C GLU A 198 17.45 -25.67 3.55
N SER A 199 18.38 -25.55 4.50
CA SER A 199 18.07 -25.22 5.90
C SER A 199 17.39 -23.85 6.02
N ASP A 200 17.84 -22.86 5.26
CA ASP A 200 17.26 -21.52 5.28
C ASP A 200 15.88 -21.47 4.62
N ILE A 201 15.63 -22.24 3.56
CA ILE A 201 14.29 -22.42 2.97
C ILE A 201 13.35 -23.02 4.02
N ASN A 202 13.75 -24.10 4.70
CA ASN A 202 12.93 -24.72 5.74
C ASN A 202 12.56 -23.75 6.89
N LYS A 203 13.48 -22.85 7.29
CA LYS A 203 13.17 -21.80 8.28
C LYS A 203 12.16 -20.78 7.76
N CYS A 204 12.24 -20.46 6.47
CA CYS A 204 11.26 -19.59 5.81
C CYS A 204 9.87 -20.26 5.77
N ASP A 205 9.78 -21.55 5.46
CA ASP A 205 8.53 -22.30 5.47
C ASP A 205 7.91 -22.37 6.87
N ALA A 206 8.73 -22.58 7.91
CA ALA A 206 8.26 -22.52 9.29
C ALA A 206 7.66 -21.15 9.65
N SER A 207 8.27 -20.07 9.15
CA SER A 207 7.78 -18.70 9.35
C SER A 207 6.45 -18.46 8.61
N LEU A 208 6.32 -18.95 7.39
CA LEU A 208 5.07 -18.90 6.61
C LEU A 208 3.95 -19.70 7.27
N MET A 209 4.27 -20.85 7.87
CA MET A 209 3.31 -21.64 8.64
C MET A 209 2.85 -20.89 9.90
N GLN A 210 3.75 -20.18 10.58
CA GLN A 210 3.37 -19.31 11.71
C GLN A 210 2.41 -18.19 11.27
N PHE A 211 2.65 -17.56 10.11
CA PHE A 211 1.72 -16.56 9.56
C PHE A 211 0.35 -17.13 9.22
N THR A 212 0.29 -18.37 8.73
CA THR A 212 -0.98 -19.07 8.48
C THR A 212 -1.78 -19.19 9.78
N LEU A 213 -1.13 -19.62 10.87
CA LEU A 213 -1.76 -19.72 12.19
C LEU A 213 -2.24 -18.35 12.72
N ILE A 214 -1.46 -17.29 12.51
CA ILE A 214 -1.88 -15.93 12.89
C ILE A 214 -3.14 -15.54 12.13
N ILE A 215 -3.16 -15.72 10.80
CA ILE A 215 -4.31 -15.37 9.95
C ILE A 215 -5.55 -16.19 10.31
N ASP A 216 -5.38 -17.47 10.62
CA ASP A 216 -6.48 -18.34 11.05
C ASP A 216 -7.07 -17.92 12.39
N GLY A 217 -6.23 -17.41 13.30
CA GLY A 217 -6.64 -16.86 14.60
C GLY A 217 -7.32 -15.49 14.56
N LEU A 218 -7.35 -14.78 13.43
CA LEU A 218 -8.02 -13.48 13.31
C LEU A 218 -9.54 -13.63 13.34
N GLN A 219 -10.21 -12.69 13.99
CA GLN A 219 -11.68 -12.65 14.00
C GLN A 219 -12.24 -12.52 12.58
N GLU A 220 -13.49 -12.96 12.39
CA GLU A 220 -14.19 -12.74 11.13
C GLU A 220 -14.37 -11.24 10.89
N PHE A 221 -13.77 -10.75 9.81
CA PHE A 221 -13.94 -9.37 9.39
C PHE A 221 -15.36 -9.14 8.89
N LYS A 222 -16.02 -8.07 9.35
CA LYS A 222 -17.33 -7.66 8.82
C LYS A 222 -17.20 -7.00 7.44
N GLU A 223 -16.13 -6.25 7.23
CA GLU A 223 -15.89 -5.53 5.97
C GLU A 223 -15.40 -6.47 4.86
N GLU A 224 -16.07 -6.43 3.70
CA GLU A 224 -15.70 -7.26 2.54
C GLU A 224 -14.27 -7.04 2.06
N ARG A 225 -13.77 -5.79 2.15
CA ARG A 225 -12.40 -5.47 1.76
C ARG A 225 -11.37 -6.21 2.63
N LEU A 226 -11.59 -6.32 3.93
CA LEU A 226 -10.72 -7.05 4.85
C LEU A 226 -10.86 -8.57 4.66
N LYS A 227 -12.06 -9.08 4.39
CA LYS A 227 -12.24 -10.49 4.00
C LYS A 227 -11.49 -10.82 2.71
N ALA A 228 -11.56 -9.96 1.70
CA ALA A 228 -10.81 -10.11 0.46
C ALA A 228 -9.31 -10.10 0.72
N SER A 229 -8.82 -9.15 1.52
CA SER A 229 -7.42 -9.09 1.97
C SER A 229 -6.98 -10.39 2.66
N ARG A 230 -7.80 -10.92 3.57
CA ARG A 230 -7.50 -12.17 4.29
C ARG A 230 -7.38 -13.35 3.32
N ARG A 231 -8.38 -13.52 2.44
CA ARG A 231 -8.36 -14.57 1.40
C ARG A 231 -7.13 -14.48 0.51
N GLN A 232 -6.74 -13.27 0.14
CA GLN A 232 -5.57 -13.01 -0.68
C GLN A 232 -4.26 -13.37 0.02
N GLN A 233 -4.11 -13.03 1.31
CA GLN A 233 -2.91 -13.43 2.07
C GLN A 233 -2.80 -14.95 2.21
N ILE A 234 -3.92 -15.62 2.49
CA ILE A 234 -3.95 -17.08 2.55
C ILE A 234 -3.51 -17.67 1.22
N LYS A 235 -4.06 -17.18 0.10
CA LYS A 235 -3.65 -17.63 -1.24
C LYS A 235 -2.17 -17.41 -1.51
N LYS A 236 -1.64 -16.23 -1.13
CA LYS A 236 -0.22 -15.92 -1.25
C LYS A 236 0.62 -16.92 -0.46
N ILE A 237 0.36 -17.10 0.83
CA ILE A 237 1.13 -18.02 1.67
C ILE A 237 1.03 -19.46 1.13
N GLN A 238 -0.16 -19.90 0.74
CA GLN A 238 -0.35 -21.21 0.12
C GLN A 238 0.43 -21.37 -1.19
N TYR A 239 0.53 -20.33 -2.02
CA TYR A 239 1.37 -20.35 -3.22
C TYR A 239 2.84 -20.55 -2.81
N MET A 240 3.33 -19.77 -1.85
CA MET A 240 4.72 -19.85 -1.41
C MET A 240 5.09 -21.24 -0.88
N THR A 241 4.17 -21.89 -0.17
CA THR A 241 4.39 -23.22 0.42
C THR A 241 4.07 -24.39 -0.52
N LYS A 242 3.41 -24.15 -1.67
CA LYS A 242 3.00 -25.22 -2.62
C LYS A 242 3.92 -25.37 -3.83
N TYR A 243 4.67 -24.32 -4.17
CA TYR A 243 5.66 -24.39 -5.23
C TYR A 243 6.97 -24.95 -4.65
N ASP A 244 6.95 -26.24 -4.29
CA ASP A 244 8.13 -27.09 -4.15
C ASP A 244 8.63 -27.55 -5.52
#